data_AF-A0A951ZDA2-F1
#
_entry.id   AF-A0A951ZDA2-F1
#
_cell.length_a   1.000
_cell.length_b   1.000
_cell.length_c   1.000
_cell.angle_alpha   90.00
_cell.angle_beta   90.00
_cell.angle_gamma   90.00
#
_symmetry.space_group_name_H-M   'P 1'
#
loop_
_entity.id
_entity.type
_entity.pdbx_description
1 polymer ?
#
loop_
_entity_poly.entity_id
_entity_poly.type
_entity_poly.pdbx_seq_one_letter_code
_entity_poly.pdbx_strand_id
1 'polypeptide(L)'
;MPIGQLSVIFIVAALLLYTLAVWAERLAGRLRAWHLIVFWLGLLADGTGTWLMVLIARATNQPPGLVSAVHAITGALALLLMLSHCSWATVVLWQRDEVALRNFHRFSTLAWSVWLVPFFIGGAMQGFR
;
A
#
# COMPACT_ATOMS: atom_id res chain seq x y z
N MET A 1 15.04 -18.26 -3.27
CA MET A 1 15.31 -16.85 -2.94
C MET A 1 15.14 -16.68 -1.43
N PRO A 2 16.05 -15.98 -0.73
CA PRO A 2 15.87 -15.66 0.68
C PRO A 2 14.57 -14.86 0.88
N ILE A 3 13.83 -15.17 1.94
CA ILE A 3 12.52 -14.59 2.23
C ILE A 3 12.53 -13.05 2.32
N GLY A 4 13.67 -12.45 2.71
CA GLY A 4 13.85 -10.99 2.73
C GLY A 4 13.87 -10.34 1.34
N GLN A 5 14.40 -11.02 0.32
CA GLN A 5 14.31 -10.50 -1.06
C GLN A 5 12.87 -10.59 -1.59
N LEU A 6 12.15 -11.65 -1.19
CA LEU A 6 10.76 -11.84 -1.58
C LEU A 6 9.87 -10.73 -1.00
N SER A 7 10.05 -10.36 0.27
CA SER A 7 9.27 -9.25 0.87
C SER A 7 9.51 -7.93 0.15
N VAL A 8 10.76 -7.61 -0.22
CA VAL A 8 11.10 -6.41 -0.99
C VAL A 8 10.42 -6.42 -2.36
N ILE A 9 10.45 -7.54 -3.08
CA ILE A 9 9.76 -7.67 -4.38
C ILE A 9 8.28 -7.37 -4.25
N PHE A 10 7.60 -7.92 -3.23
CA PHE A 10 6.19 -7.65 -2.99
C PHE A 10 5.90 -6.18 -2.63
N ILE A 11 6.73 -5.55 -1.81
CA ILE A 11 6.57 -4.13 -1.44
C ILE A 11 6.83 -3.19 -2.62
N VAL A 12 7.82 -3.50 -3.46
CA VAL A 12 8.06 -2.73 -4.71
C VAL A 12 6.91 -2.95 -5.70
N ALA A 13 6.39 -4.18 -5.83
CA ALA A 13 5.20 -4.44 -6.64
C ALA A 13 3.99 -3.67 -6.11
N ALA A 14 3.78 -3.62 -4.80
CA ALA A 14 2.73 -2.82 -4.17
C ALA A 14 2.87 -1.34 -4.48
N LEU A 15 4.09 -0.78 -4.37
CA LEU A 15 4.37 0.61 -4.75
C LEU A 15 3.99 0.88 -6.20
N LEU A 16 4.43 0.02 -7.13
CA LEU A 16 4.15 0.19 -8.56
C LEU A 16 2.66 0.10 -8.87
N LEU A 17 1.98 -0.92 -8.33
CA LEU A 17 0.55 -1.12 -8.53
C LEU A 17 -0.28 0.01 -7.91
N TYR A 18 0.03 0.39 -6.68
CA TYR A 18 -0.74 1.44 -5.99
C TYR A 18 -0.54 2.80 -6.66
N THR A 19 0.70 3.13 -7.03
CA THR A 19 1.01 4.34 -7.81
C THR A 19 0.28 4.33 -9.16
N LEU A 20 0.33 3.22 -9.89
CA LEU A 20 -0.40 3.08 -11.16
C LEU A 20 -1.90 3.31 -10.96
N ALA A 21 -2.52 2.67 -9.96
CA ALA A 21 -3.94 2.81 -9.69
C ALA A 21 -4.34 4.27 -9.37
N VAL A 22 -3.61 4.94 -8.47
CA VAL A 22 -3.92 6.32 -8.05
C VAL A 22 -3.71 7.32 -9.19
N TRP A 23 -2.57 7.24 -9.89
CA TRP A 23 -2.27 8.22 -10.93
C TRP A 23 -3.09 8.00 -12.19
N ALA A 24 -3.37 6.76 -12.57
CA ALA A 24 -4.27 6.49 -13.68
C ALA A 24 -5.72 6.89 -13.37
N GLU A 25 -6.17 6.68 -12.13
CA GLU A 25 -7.49 7.14 -11.68
C GLU A 25 -7.61 8.66 -11.70
N ARG A 26 -6.58 9.36 -11.22
CA ARG A 26 -6.49 10.83 -11.31
C ARG A 26 -6.49 11.34 -12.75
N LEU A 27 -5.72 10.72 -13.64
CA LEU A 27 -5.67 11.09 -15.07
C LEU A 27 -6.98 10.80 -15.79
N ALA A 28 -7.66 9.71 -15.44
CA ALA A 28 -8.97 9.38 -15.98
C ALA A 28 -10.09 10.30 -15.47
N GLY A 29 -9.86 11.06 -14.39
CA GLY A 29 -10.84 11.94 -13.74
C GLY A 29 -12.04 11.20 -13.15
N ARG A 30 -11.95 9.88 -13.03
CA ARG A 30 -13.05 8.98 -12.65
C ARG A 30 -12.49 7.64 -12.21
N LEU A 31 -13.02 7.09 -11.12
CA LEU A 31 -12.80 5.70 -10.73
C LEU A 31 -13.48 4.74 -11.72
N ARG A 32 -12.72 3.75 -12.21
CA ARG A 32 -13.15 2.70 -13.15
C ARG A 32 -12.86 1.33 -12.55
N ALA A 33 -13.56 0.30 -13.01
CA ALA A 33 -13.41 -1.07 -12.49
C ALA A 33 -11.96 -1.60 -12.58
N TRP A 34 -11.20 -1.22 -13.61
CA TRP A 34 -9.82 -1.66 -13.73
C TRP A 34 -8.90 -1.01 -12.69
N HIS A 35 -9.13 0.25 -12.29
CA HIS A 35 -8.39 0.88 -11.19
C HIS A 35 -8.61 0.09 -9.90
N LEU A 36 -9.85 -0.35 -9.65
CA LEU A 36 -10.19 -1.18 -8.49
C LEU A 36 -9.46 -2.51 -8.49
N ILE A 37 -9.35 -3.18 -9.64
CA ILE A 37 -8.57 -4.42 -9.75
C ILE A 37 -7.11 -4.16 -9.38
N VAL A 38 -6.50 -3.09 -9.89
CA VAL A 38 -5.11 -2.74 -9.58
C VAL A 38 -4.95 -2.35 -8.11
N PHE A 39 -5.92 -1.64 -7.50
CA PHE A 39 -5.94 -1.35 -6.07
C PHE A 39 -5.90 -2.62 -5.21
N TRP A 40 -6.76 -3.61 -5.52
CA TRP A 40 -6.77 -4.89 -4.82
C TRP A 40 -5.47 -5.68 -5.01
N LEU A 41 -4.92 -5.70 -6.23
CA LEU A 41 -3.62 -6.33 -6.48
C LEU A 41 -2.49 -5.66 -5.68
N GLY A 42 -2.48 -4.33 -5.61
CA GLY A 42 -1.53 -3.58 -4.79
C GLY A 42 -1.67 -3.92 -3.31
N LEU A 43 -2.90 -4.00 -2.79
CA LEU A 43 -3.17 -4.33 -1.40
C LEU A 43 -2.74 -5.76 -1.05
N LEU A 44 -2.98 -6.72 -1.95
CA LEU A 44 -2.52 -8.10 -1.77
C LEU A 44 -1.00 -8.18 -1.77
N ALA A 45 -0.34 -7.44 -2.65
CA ALA A 45 1.12 -7.36 -2.67
C ALA A 45 1.67 -6.75 -1.36
N ASP A 46 1.09 -5.64 -0.89
CA ASP A 46 1.51 -4.97 0.35
C ASP A 46 1.30 -5.85 1.59
N GLY A 47 0.11 -6.46 1.69
CA GLY A 47 -0.21 -7.41 2.75
C GLY A 47 0.72 -8.62 2.76
N THR A 48 1.06 -9.16 1.58
CA THR A 48 2.02 -10.27 1.47
C THR A 48 3.42 -9.84 1.88
N GLY A 49 3.89 -8.68 1.38
CA GLY A 49 5.20 -8.13 1.75
C GLY A 49 5.34 -7.89 3.25
N THR A 50 4.32 -7.27 3.85
CA THR A 50 4.23 -7.02 5.30
C THR A 50 4.20 -8.31 6.10
N TRP A 51 3.42 -9.30 5.68
CA TRP A 51 3.36 -10.61 6.34
C TRP A 51 4.72 -11.32 6.33
N LEU A 52 5.44 -11.28 5.21
CA LEU A 52 6.81 -11.83 5.11
C LEU A 52 7.78 -11.08 6.04
N MET A 53 7.68 -9.76 6.15
CA MET A 53 8.48 -8.96 7.10
C MET A 53 8.21 -9.37 8.56
N VAL A 54 6.95 -9.60 8.94
CA VAL A 54 6.59 -10.10 10.27
C VAL A 54 7.20 -11.47 10.53
N LEU A 55 7.20 -12.37 9.55
CA LEU A 55 7.82 -13.70 9.69
C LEU A 55 9.34 -13.60 9.89
N ILE A 56 10.01 -12.70 9.17
CA ILE A 56 11.45 -12.42 9.33
C ILE A 56 11.73 -11.89 10.73
N ALA A 57 10.98 -10.89 11.19
CA ALA A 57 11.16 -10.28 12.51
C ALA A 57 10.98 -11.30 13.66
N ARG A 58 10.03 -12.22 13.52
CA ARG A 58 9.82 -13.33 14.47
C ARG A 58 10.98 -14.32 14.45
N ALA A 59 11.53 -14.61 13.28
CA ALA A 59 12.64 -15.55 13.14
C ALA A 59 13.96 -15.01 13.74
N THR A 60 14.17 -13.69 13.75
CA THR A 60 15.39 -13.08 14.29
C THR A 60 15.46 -13.05 15.81
N ASN A 61 14.35 -13.26 16.54
CA ASN A 61 14.28 -13.23 18.01
C ASN A 61 14.93 -11.98 18.66
N GLN A 62 14.98 -10.86 17.95
CA GLN A 62 15.54 -9.60 18.43
C GLN A 62 14.42 -8.59 18.67
N PRO A 63 14.46 -7.85 19.80
CA PRO A 63 13.53 -6.76 20.01
C PRO A 63 13.74 -5.67 18.95
N PRO A 64 12.67 -5.08 18.40
CA PRO A 64 12.80 -4.04 17.39
C PRO A 64 13.43 -2.78 18.00
N GLY A 65 14.45 -2.24 17.34
CA GLY A 65 14.92 -0.89 17.65
C GLY A 65 13.86 0.18 17.32
N LEU A 66 14.05 1.41 17.81
CA LEU A 66 13.07 2.50 17.67
C LEU A 66 12.58 2.70 16.23
N VAL A 67 13.50 2.79 15.26
CA VAL A 67 13.16 3.00 13.84
C VAL A 67 12.34 1.84 13.29
N SER A 68 12.68 0.60 13.65
CA SER A 68 11.93 -0.59 13.24
C SER A 68 10.52 -0.62 13.86
N ALA A 69 10.36 -0.17 15.10
CA ALA A 69 9.06 -0.08 15.75
C ALA A 69 8.18 0.99 15.07
N VAL A 70 8.75 2.16 14.77
CA VAL A 70 8.06 3.23 14.03
C VAL A 70 7.66 2.76 12.63
N HIS A 71 8.55 2.09 11.91
CA HIS A 71 8.25 1.49 10.60
C HIS A 71 7.09 0.49 10.69
N ALA A 72 7.09 -0.40 11.69
CA ALA A 72 6.03 -1.39 11.87
C ALA A 72 4.66 -0.73 12.14
N ILE A 73 4.62 0.29 13.00
CA ILE A 73 3.37 1.02 13.33
C ILE A 73 2.86 1.79 12.10
N THR A 74 3.73 2.56 11.44
CA THR A 74 3.36 3.34 10.25
C THR A 74 2.95 2.44 9.09
N GLY A 75 3.61 1.30 8.91
CA GLY A 75 3.26 0.27 7.92
C GLY A 75 1.89 -0.34 8.17
N ALA A 76 1.59 -0.72 9.42
CA ALA A 76 0.28 -1.24 9.78
C ALA A 76 -0.84 -0.21 9.54
N LEU A 77 -0.62 1.05 9.90
CA LEU A 77 -1.57 2.13 9.65
C LEU A 77 -1.78 2.38 8.16
N ALA A 78 -0.71 2.34 7.36
CA ALA A 78 -0.79 2.49 5.91
C ALA A 78 -1.54 1.33 5.24
N LEU A 79 -1.31 0.08 5.68
CA LEU A 79 -2.02 -1.09 5.17
C LEU A 79 -3.52 -1.03 5.50
N LEU A 80 -3.86 -0.61 6.74
CA LEU A 80 -5.26 -0.39 7.13
C LEU A 80 -5.91 0.72 6.30
N LEU A 81 -5.22 1.85 6.10
CA LEU A 81 -5.70 2.94 5.25
C LEU A 81 -5.93 2.48 3.81
N MET A 82 -5.00 1.72 3.24
CA MET A 82 -5.10 1.16 1.90
C MET A 82 -6.28 0.18 1.77
N LEU A 83 -6.49 -0.68 2.78
CA LEU A 83 -7.65 -1.58 2.84
C LEU A 83 -8.97 -0.80 2.91
N SER A 84 -9.06 0.21 3.79
CA SER A 84 -10.23 1.09 3.88
C SER A 84 -10.49 1.81 2.56
N HIS A 85 -9.43 2.29 1.90
CA HIS A 85 -9.52 2.93 0.60
C HIS A 85 -10.01 1.98 -0.51
N CYS A 86 -9.50 0.75 -0.58
CA CYS A 86 -9.94 -0.27 -1.55
C CYS A 86 -11.40 -0.69 -1.31
N SER A 87 -11.79 -0.81 -0.03
CA SER A 87 -13.17 -1.12 0.36
C SER A 87 -14.11 0.01 -0.07
N TRP A 88 -13.72 1.27 0.18
CA TRP A 88 -14.46 2.45 -0.27
C TRP A 88 -14.55 2.52 -1.80
N ALA A 89 -13.47 2.26 -2.53
CA ALA A 89 -13.47 2.18 -4.00
C ALA A 89 -14.50 1.15 -4.52
N THR A 90 -14.59 0.00 -3.85
CA THR A 90 -15.55 -1.06 -4.18
C THR A 90 -16.98 -0.58 -3.99
N VAL A 91 -17.26 0.05 -2.84
CA VAL A 91 -18.58 0.60 -2.51
C VAL A 91 -19.00 1.70 -3.50
N VAL A 92 -18.11 2.65 -3.80
CA VAL A 92 -18.38 3.75 -4.74
C VAL A 92 -18.66 3.22 -6.15
N LEU A 93 -17.90 2.23 -6.61
CA LEU A 93 -18.15 1.59 -7.93
C LEU A 93 -19.47 0.81 -7.97
N TRP A 94 -19.83 0.12 -6.89
CA TRP A 94 -21.11 -0.59 -6.80
C TRP A 94 -22.28 0.40 -6.79
N GLN A 95 -22.25 1.42 -5.93
CA GLN A 95 -23.34 2.39 -5.80
C GLN A 95 -23.52 3.25 -7.05
N ARG A 96 -22.50 3.34 -7.92
CA ARG A 96 -22.50 4.17 -9.13
C ARG A 96 -22.80 5.65 -8.86
N ASP A 97 -22.38 6.14 -7.69
CA ASP A 97 -22.47 7.56 -7.35
C ASP A 97 -21.48 8.35 -8.21
N GLU A 98 -21.99 9.06 -9.22
CA GLU A 98 -21.18 9.84 -10.16
C GLU A 98 -20.38 10.98 -9.49
N VAL A 99 -20.89 11.55 -8.40
CA VAL A 99 -20.17 12.59 -7.65
C VAL A 99 -18.99 11.98 -6.92
N ALA A 100 -19.19 10.85 -6.24
CA ALA A 100 -18.12 10.13 -5.56
C ALA A 100 -17.08 9.57 -6.55
N LEU A 101 -17.53 8.98 -7.67
CA LEU A 101 -16.66 8.43 -8.72
C LEU A 101 -15.71 9.47 -9.32
N ARG A 102 -16.18 10.71 -9.51
CA ARG A 102 -15.37 11.81 -10.07
C ARG A 102 -14.45 12.46 -9.04
N ASN A 103 -14.86 12.51 -7.76
CA ASN A 103 -14.08 13.12 -6.70
C ASN A 103 -13.11 12.15 -5.99
N PHE A 104 -13.16 10.86 -6.31
CA PHE A 104 -12.40 9.79 -5.66
C PHE A 104 -10.89 10.09 -5.59
N HIS A 105 -10.30 10.57 -6.69
CA HIS A 105 -8.86 10.91 -6.80
C HIS A 105 -8.31 11.83 -5.73
N ARG A 106 -9.12 12.72 -5.16
CA ARG A 106 -8.67 13.60 -4.07
C ARG A 106 -8.33 12.79 -2.81
N PHE A 107 -9.14 11.77 -2.53
CA PHE A 107 -8.89 10.87 -1.42
C PHE A 107 -7.78 9.85 -1.76
N SER A 108 -7.76 9.33 -2.99
CA SER A 108 -6.71 8.40 -3.45
C SER A 108 -5.30 8.99 -3.34
N THR A 109 -5.13 10.24 -3.78
CA THR A 109 -3.83 10.92 -3.73
C THR A 109 -3.34 11.16 -2.30
N LEU A 110 -4.26 11.48 -1.37
CA LEU A 110 -3.94 11.63 0.05
C LEU A 110 -3.56 10.28 0.68
N ALA A 111 -4.36 9.24 0.44
CA ALA A 111 -4.09 7.90 0.96
C ALA A 111 -2.74 7.35 0.46
N TRP A 112 -2.44 7.54 -0.83
CA TRP A 112 -1.14 7.18 -1.42
C TRP A 112 0.02 7.96 -0.80
N SER A 113 -0.14 9.26 -0.58
CA SER A 113 0.91 10.08 0.03
C SER A 113 1.25 9.62 1.46
N VAL A 114 0.23 9.25 2.24
CA VAL A 114 0.42 8.69 3.59
C VAL A 114 1.07 7.31 3.53
N TRP A 115 0.69 6.47 2.57
CA TRP A 115 1.25 5.13 2.37
C TRP A 115 2.75 5.15 2.02
N LEU A 116 3.24 6.21 1.36
CA LEU A 116 4.68 6.34 1.06
C LEU A 116 5.56 6.49 2.30
N VAL A 117 5.01 6.95 3.43
CA VAL A 117 5.78 7.19 4.68
C VAL A 117 6.49 5.91 5.15
N PRO A 118 5.81 4.79 5.44
CA PRO A 118 6.49 3.55 5.83
C PRO A 118 7.41 3.00 4.74
N PHE A 119 7.09 3.18 3.46
CA PHE A 119 7.96 2.75 2.36
C PHE A 119 9.33 3.42 2.44
N PHE A 120 9.37 4.74 2.60
CA PHE A 120 10.63 5.49 2.72
C PHE A 120 11.39 5.15 4.01
N ILE A 121 10.69 4.98 5.14
CA ILE A 121 11.33 4.54 6.39
C ILE A 121 11.99 3.18 6.19
N GLY A 122 11.29 2.21 5.58
CA GLY A 122 11.81 0.87 5.31
C GLY A 122 13.00 0.89 4.35
N GLY A 123 12.93 1.70 3.29
CA GLY A 123 14.05 1.90 2.34
C GLY A 123 15.29 2.52 3.00
N ALA A 124 15.10 3.50 3.89
CA ALA A 124 16.18 4.11 4.65
C ALA A 124 16.85 3.12 5.61
N MET A 125 16.08 2.23 6.26
CA MET A 125 16.63 1.17 7.12
C MET A 125 17.52 0.18 6.36
N GLN A 126 17.21 -0.08 5.09
CA GLN A 126 17.98 -1.01 4.23
C GLN A 126 19.13 -0.30 3.50
N GLY A 127 19.19 1.03 3.53
CA GLY A 127 20.25 1.84 2.93
C GLY A 127 20.15 2.07 1.42
N PHE A 128 18.96 1.91 0.82
CA PHE A 128 18.73 1.96 -0.65
C PHE A 128 19.77 1.15 -1.47
N ARG A 129 20.21 0.01 -0.94
CA ARG A 129 21.17 -0.89 -1.58
C ARG A 129 20.47 -2.01 -2.33
#